data_AF-A0A0D0J954-F1
#
_entry.id   AF-A0A0D0J954-F1
#
_cell.length_a   1.000
_cell.length_b   1.000
_cell.length_c   1.000
_cell.angle_alpha   90.00
_cell.angle_beta   90.00
_cell.angle_gamma   90.00
#
_symmetry.space_group_name_H-M   'P 1'
#
loop_
_entity.id
_entity.type
_entity.pdbx_description
1 polymer ?
#
loop_
_entity_poly.entity_id
_entity_poly.type
_entity_poly.pdbx_seq_one_letter_code
_entity_poly.pdbx_strand_id
1 'polypeptide(L)'
;MDSITSSFSATSTWTGYLPSWALARGRDIDELDAAFAAGIALKSLDDLIRSDTPWIGCWRDRLALKSAAVAARMLGRNEEEPALRDAVLLTPVDGDPGPAGKLFLATRMLSRRIGMPGTSFTKELATLLSIRWDDDLALVPDLVDSAIRSGRSAPFAVADLIMAISAARPDAEVLALGLGEMVLAQKLNWSQPVPLLLPERFGPAFRTIGGRGRVKPGESAYSKAICMAIVDGAELALRSAAEIDRRASRLLAIAAKVRTRGAEPVIRRLLNEDAVSASAAGASLSRWAANRLFERLEGFEAIRELSGRSSFRIFGL
;
A
#
# COMPACT_ATOMS: atom_id res chain seq x y z
N MET A 1 48.03 13.17 3.68
CA MET A 1 47.48 14.52 3.88
C MET A 1 46.92 14.95 2.53
N ASP A 2 45.63 15.09 2.27
CA ASP A 2 44.47 15.13 3.15
C ASP A 2 43.24 14.58 2.43
N SER A 3 42.40 13.88 3.19
CA SER A 3 41.02 13.60 2.86
C SER A 3 40.20 14.89 2.98
N ILE A 4 39.28 15.14 2.04
CA ILE A 4 38.01 15.79 2.37
C ILE A 4 36.89 14.98 1.73
N THR A 5 36.29 14.18 2.60
CA THR A 5 34.92 13.65 2.59
C THR A 5 33.94 14.57 1.86
N SER A 6 33.32 14.05 0.80
CA SER A 6 32.02 14.54 0.36
C SER A 6 30.95 13.61 0.93
N SER A 7 30.58 13.85 2.19
CA SER A 7 29.32 13.36 2.73
C SER A 7 28.22 14.31 2.27
N PHE A 8 27.70 14.10 1.06
CA PHE A 8 26.37 14.59 0.74
C PHE A 8 25.39 13.78 1.61
N SER A 9 25.08 14.29 2.79
CA SER A 9 23.81 13.96 3.44
C SER A 9 22.75 14.57 2.54
N ALA A 10 22.24 13.81 1.58
CA ALA A 10 21.10 14.23 0.80
C ALA A 10 19.98 14.57 1.79
N THR A 11 19.65 15.85 1.90
CA THR A 11 18.51 16.29 2.70
C THR A 11 17.31 15.57 2.12
N SER A 12 16.62 14.77 2.93
CA SER A 12 15.39 14.10 2.50
C SER A 12 14.47 15.15 1.89
N THR A 13 14.09 14.97 0.63
CA THR A 13 13.21 15.90 -0.11
C THR A 13 11.75 15.80 0.34
N TRP A 14 11.46 14.89 1.27
CA TRP A 14 10.13 14.60 1.79
C TRP A 14 10.17 14.51 3.33
N THR A 15 9.03 14.76 3.96
CA THR A 15 8.84 14.70 5.42
C THR A 15 8.03 13.49 5.83
N GLY A 16 8.40 12.84 6.94
CA GLY A 16 7.66 11.69 7.49
C GLY A 16 6.29 12.02 8.12
N TYR A 17 5.87 13.29 8.04
CA TYR A 17 4.63 13.81 8.60
C TYR A 17 4.06 14.88 7.67
N LEU A 18 2.74 15.06 7.73
CA LEU A 18 2.09 16.20 7.11
C LEU A 18 2.42 17.50 7.85
N PRO A 19 2.44 18.65 7.16
CA PRO A 19 2.60 19.94 7.82
C PRO A 19 1.53 20.15 8.89
N SER A 20 1.90 20.70 10.05
CA SER A 20 0.98 20.88 11.18
C SER A 20 -0.18 21.86 10.90
N TRP A 21 -0.07 22.66 9.84
CA TRP A 21 -1.12 23.58 9.38
C TRP A 21 -2.05 22.95 8.33
N ALA A 22 -1.78 21.71 7.87
CA ALA A 22 -2.54 21.06 6.81
C ALA A 22 -4.00 20.76 7.19
N LEU A 23 -4.26 20.54 8.47
CA LEU A 23 -5.61 20.46 9.01
C LEU A 23 -5.89 21.68 9.89
N ALA A 24 -6.92 22.44 9.56
CA ALA A 24 -7.45 23.48 10.44
C ALA A 24 -7.83 22.83 11.78
N ARG A 25 -7.43 23.45 12.90
CA ARG A 25 -7.73 22.91 14.24
C ARG A 25 -9.23 23.03 14.51
N GLY A 26 -9.97 21.93 14.42
CA GLY A 26 -11.42 21.91 14.67
C GLY A 26 -12.05 20.54 14.41
N ARG A 27 -13.24 20.30 14.98
CA ARG A 27 -13.97 19.02 14.82
C ARG A 27 -15.00 19.02 13.68
N ASP A 28 -15.24 20.18 13.06
CA ASP A 28 -16.20 20.32 11.97
C ASP A 28 -15.52 21.03 10.80
N ILE A 29 -14.89 20.22 9.95
CA ILE A 29 -14.26 20.66 8.71
C ILE A 29 -15.31 20.51 7.61
N ASP A 30 -15.47 21.53 6.76
CA ASP A 30 -16.36 21.47 5.60
C ASP A 30 -15.72 20.68 4.44
N GLU A 31 -16.42 20.51 3.32
CA GLU A 31 -15.88 19.76 2.18
C GLU A 31 -14.71 20.48 1.50
N LEU A 32 -14.71 21.81 1.48
CA LEU A 32 -13.67 22.60 0.82
C LEU A 32 -12.36 22.53 1.58
N ASP A 33 -12.40 22.68 2.90
CA ASP A 33 -11.25 22.55 3.79
C ASP A 33 -10.72 21.11 3.79
N ALA A 34 -11.60 20.11 3.74
CA ALA A 34 -11.18 18.71 3.60
C ALA A 34 -10.47 18.46 2.26
N ALA A 35 -10.97 19.04 1.16
CA ALA A 35 -10.34 18.92 -0.16
C ALA A 35 -8.98 19.65 -0.20
N PHE A 36 -8.87 20.81 0.45
CA PHE A 36 -7.61 21.53 0.60
C PHE A 36 -6.57 20.69 1.37
N ALA A 37 -6.96 20.11 2.51
CA ALA A 37 -6.11 19.22 3.30
C ALA A 37 -5.68 17.98 2.51
N ALA A 38 -6.60 17.36 1.76
CA ALA A 38 -6.29 16.24 0.87
C ALA A 38 -5.27 16.64 -0.20
N GLY A 39 -5.38 17.85 -0.77
CA GLY A 39 -4.40 18.38 -1.72
C GLY A 39 -2.98 18.47 -1.13
N ILE A 40 -2.85 18.92 0.12
CA ILE A 40 -1.56 18.98 0.82
C ILE A 40 -1.03 17.57 1.06
N ALA A 41 -1.89 16.66 1.54
CA ALA A 41 -1.53 15.27 1.78
C ALA A 41 -1.00 14.57 0.52
N LEU A 42 -1.69 14.76 -0.61
CA LEU A 42 -1.27 14.23 -1.90
C LEU A 42 0.04 14.86 -2.39
N LYS A 43 0.25 16.16 -2.16
CA LYS A 43 1.51 16.82 -2.52
C LYS A 43 2.70 16.27 -1.71
N SER A 44 2.52 16.05 -0.41
CA SER A 44 3.57 15.46 0.46
C SER A 44 3.91 14.03 0.05
N LEU A 45 2.91 13.22 -0.35
CA LEU A 45 3.14 11.89 -0.91
C LEU A 45 3.83 11.96 -2.27
N ASP A 46 3.46 12.93 -3.11
CA ASP A 46 4.12 13.13 -4.40
C ASP A 46 5.61 13.46 -4.21
N ASP A 47 6.00 14.29 -3.23
CA ASP A 47 7.42 14.54 -2.92
C ASP A 47 8.18 13.26 -2.54
N LEU A 48 7.55 12.38 -1.74
CA LEU A 48 8.11 11.07 -1.41
C LEU A 48 8.24 10.18 -2.65
N ILE A 49 7.20 10.08 -3.47
CA ILE A 49 7.22 9.23 -4.68
C ILE A 49 8.26 9.72 -5.68
N ARG A 50 8.40 11.04 -5.85
CA ARG A 50 9.36 11.67 -6.75
C ARG A 50 10.80 11.61 -6.24
N SER A 51 11.01 11.33 -4.95
CA SER A 51 12.36 11.13 -4.38
C SER A 51 13.05 9.84 -4.85
N ASP A 52 12.32 8.96 -5.53
CA ASP A 52 12.82 7.72 -6.16
C ASP A 52 13.67 6.85 -5.21
N THR A 53 13.16 6.69 -3.99
CA THR A 53 13.85 5.89 -2.96
C THR A 53 13.91 4.42 -3.36
N PRO A 54 15.04 3.72 -3.13
CA PRO A 54 15.20 2.33 -3.54
C PRO A 54 14.26 1.35 -2.81
N TRP A 55 13.67 1.77 -1.68
CA TRP A 55 12.78 0.98 -0.83
C TRP A 55 11.28 1.25 -1.08
N ILE A 56 10.92 2.09 -2.06
CA ILE A 56 9.53 2.49 -2.32
C ILE A 56 8.62 1.28 -2.62
N GLY A 57 9.18 0.20 -3.18
CA GLY A 57 8.46 -1.05 -3.40
C GLY A 57 8.02 -1.71 -2.10
N CYS A 58 8.93 -1.86 -1.13
CA CYS A 58 8.62 -2.40 0.20
C CYS A 58 7.52 -1.59 0.90
N TRP A 59 7.57 -0.27 0.78
CA TRP A 59 6.55 0.61 1.33
C TRP A 59 5.17 0.39 0.71
N ARG A 60 5.06 0.34 -0.62
CA ARG A 60 3.79 0.03 -1.30
C ARG A 60 3.27 -1.36 -0.94
N ASP A 61 4.16 -2.33 -0.79
CA ASP A 61 3.83 -3.70 -0.44
C ASP A 61 3.28 -3.82 0.98
N ARG A 62 3.85 -3.07 1.93
CA ARG A 62 3.35 -2.96 3.30
C ARG A 62 1.98 -2.30 3.37
N LEU A 63 1.76 -1.25 2.58
CA LEU A 63 0.45 -0.63 2.47
C LEU A 63 -0.57 -1.58 1.85
N ALA A 64 -0.18 -2.39 0.85
CA ALA A 64 -1.04 -3.42 0.29
C ALA A 64 -1.41 -4.49 1.32
N LEU A 65 -0.49 -4.88 2.21
CA LEU A 65 -0.79 -5.82 3.30
C LEU A 65 -1.83 -5.25 4.28
N LYS A 66 -1.72 -3.97 4.64
CA LYS A 66 -2.73 -3.27 5.46
C LYS A 66 -4.09 -3.24 4.77
N SER A 67 -4.11 -2.94 3.46
CA SER A 67 -5.31 -3.01 2.65
C SER A 67 -5.92 -4.41 2.64
N ALA A 68 -5.10 -5.46 2.62
CA ALA A 68 -5.57 -6.85 2.62
C ALA A 68 -6.29 -7.21 3.93
N ALA A 69 -5.79 -6.76 5.07
CA ALA A 69 -6.44 -6.96 6.37
C ALA A 69 -7.81 -6.26 6.42
N VAL A 70 -7.91 -5.05 5.88
CA VAL A 70 -9.19 -4.34 5.80
C VAL A 70 -10.14 -4.99 4.79
N ALA A 71 -9.64 -5.44 3.64
CA ALA A 71 -10.41 -6.21 2.67
C ALA A 71 -10.97 -7.50 3.27
N ALA A 72 -10.16 -8.24 4.06
CA ALA A 72 -10.59 -9.43 4.78
C ALA A 72 -11.79 -9.12 5.68
N ARG A 73 -11.68 -8.03 6.47
CA ARG A 73 -12.76 -7.55 7.34
C ARG A 73 -14.03 -7.16 6.57
N MET A 74 -13.89 -6.47 5.45
CA MET A 74 -15.03 -6.10 4.59
C MET A 74 -15.75 -7.33 4.05
N LEU A 75 -15.02 -8.42 3.81
CA LEU A 75 -15.54 -9.69 3.31
C LEU A 75 -15.92 -10.67 4.45
N GLY A 76 -16.07 -10.16 5.68
CA GLY A 76 -16.54 -10.95 6.83
C GLY A 76 -15.50 -11.91 7.40
N ARG A 77 -14.22 -11.69 7.12
CA ARG A 77 -13.11 -12.49 7.65
C ARG A 77 -12.28 -11.71 8.66
N ASN A 78 -11.49 -12.43 9.46
CA ASN A 78 -10.72 -11.86 10.57
C ASN A 78 -9.20 -12.11 10.43
N GLU A 79 -8.70 -12.34 9.21
CA GLU A 79 -7.26 -12.48 9.02
C GLU A 79 -6.54 -11.13 9.19
N GLU A 80 -5.57 -11.13 10.09
CA GLU A 80 -4.67 -10.01 10.34
C GLU A 80 -3.40 -10.12 9.48
N GLU A 81 -2.64 -9.03 9.44
CA GLU A 81 -1.41 -8.91 8.62
C GLU A 81 -0.46 -10.12 8.72
N PRO A 82 -0.15 -10.69 9.92
CA PRO A 82 0.73 -11.85 10.00
C PRO A 82 0.18 -13.09 9.28
N ALA A 83 -1.12 -13.36 9.39
CA ALA A 83 -1.75 -14.51 8.76
C ALA A 83 -1.81 -14.37 7.23
N LEU A 84 -2.11 -13.17 6.75
CA LEU A 84 -2.11 -12.84 5.31
C LEU A 84 -0.70 -12.97 4.72
N ARG A 85 0.32 -12.50 5.45
CA ARG A 85 1.72 -12.62 5.06
C ARG A 85 2.15 -14.08 4.99
N ASP A 86 1.82 -14.89 6.00
CA ASP A 86 2.11 -16.32 6.02
C ASP A 86 1.44 -17.06 4.85
N ALA A 87 0.17 -16.76 4.59
CA ALA A 87 -0.59 -17.39 3.51
C ALA A 87 0.08 -17.21 2.13
N VAL A 88 0.76 -16.08 1.89
CA VAL A 88 1.51 -15.89 0.63
C VAL A 88 2.94 -16.45 0.72
N LEU A 89 3.68 -16.17 1.79
CA LEU A 89 5.11 -16.50 1.87
C LEU A 89 5.41 -17.99 2.12
N LEU A 90 4.45 -18.74 2.65
CA LEU A 90 4.59 -20.18 2.91
C LEU A 90 3.96 -21.04 1.83
N THR A 91 3.28 -20.43 0.86
CA THR A 91 2.70 -21.15 -0.27
C THR A 91 3.78 -21.50 -1.28
N PRO A 92 3.83 -22.75 -1.77
CA PRO A 92 4.71 -23.14 -2.88
C PRO A 92 4.46 -22.29 -4.13
N VAL A 93 5.45 -22.16 -5.01
CA VAL A 93 5.36 -21.28 -6.20
C VAL A 93 4.11 -21.55 -7.06
N ASP A 94 3.71 -22.81 -7.21
CA ASP A 94 2.54 -23.22 -7.98
C ASP A 94 1.35 -23.66 -7.10
N GLY A 95 1.37 -23.30 -5.81
CA GLY A 95 0.33 -23.63 -4.85
C GLY A 95 -0.80 -22.60 -4.81
N ASP A 96 -2.01 -23.03 -4.41
CA ASP A 96 -3.09 -22.11 -4.06
C ASP A 96 -2.82 -21.54 -2.65
N PRO A 97 -2.64 -20.21 -2.49
CA PRO A 97 -2.38 -19.60 -1.18
C PRO A 97 -3.64 -19.47 -0.32
N GLY A 98 -4.76 -20.02 -0.80
CA GLY A 98 -6.04 -20.00 -0.13
C GLY A 98 -6.69 -18.61 -0.11
N PRO A 99 -7.85 -18.46 0.55
CA PRO A 99 -8.58 -17.20 0.57
C PRO A 99 -7.78 -16.04 1.16
N ALA A 100 -7.07 -16.25 2.27
CA ALA A 100 -6.25 -15.23 2.91
C ALA A 100 -5.14 -14.73 1.98
N GLY A 101 -4.43 -15.66 1.32
CA GLY A 101 -3.38 -15.29 0.39
C GLY A 101 -3.91 -14.60 -0.87
N LYS A 102 -5.06 -15.03 -1.40
CA LYS A 102 -5.74 -14.37 -2.53
C LYS A 102 -6.08 -12.90 -2.24
N LEU A 103 -6.47 -12.56 -1.01
CA LEU A 103 -6.71 -11.16 -0.62
C LEU A 103 -5.44 -10.31 -0.62
N PHE A 104 -4.32 -10.86 -0.13
CA PHE A 104 -3.06 -10.14 -0.21
C PHE A 104 -2.54 -10.04 -1.65
N LEU A 105 -2.75 -11.08 -2.47
CA LEU A 105 -2.45 -11.00 -3.90
C LEU A 105 -3.32 -9.97 -4.63
N ALA A 106 -4.62 -9.85 -4.30
CA ALA A 106 -5.52 -8.84 -4.88
C ALA A 106 -5.01 -7.41 -4.65
N THR A 107 -4.65 -7.11 -3.41
CA THR A 107 -4.18 -5.78 -3.02
C THR A 107 -2.77 -5.49 -3.53
N ARG A 108 -1.88 -6.49 -3.62
CA ARG A 108 -0.59 -6.36 -4.33
C ARG A 108 -0.78 -6.12 -5.82
N MET A 109 -1.75 -6.80 -6.44
CA MET A 109 -2.05 -6.65 -7.85
C MET A 109 -2.50 -5.22 -8.17
N LEU A 110 -3.30 -4.61 -7.28
CA LEU A 110 -3.66 -3.19 -7.34
C LEU A 110 -2.46 -2.27 -7.15
N SER A 111 -1.67 -2.45 -6.07
CA SER A 111 -0.56 -1.54 -5.74
C SER A 111 0.61 -1.58 -6.72
N ARG A 112 0.81 -2.72 -7.41
CA ARG A 112 1.88 -2.92 -8.38
C ARG A 112 1.45 -2.61 -9.82
N ARG A 113 0.17 -2.32 -10.06
CA ARG A 113 -0.36 -2.12 -11.40
C ARG A 113 0.31 -0.92 -12.06
N ILE A 114 0.78 -1.15 -13.28
CA ILE A 114 1.27 -0.12 -14.19
C ILE A 114 0.24 0.01 -15.31
N GLY A 115 -0.19 1.25 -15.57
CA GLY A 115 -1.17 1.57 -16.61
C GLY A 115 -2.61 1.19 -16.29
N MET A 116 -3.49 1.41 -17.26
CA MET A 116 -4.94 1.33 -17.13
C MET A 116 -5.46 -0.10 -16.88
N PRO A 117 -6.47 -0.31 -16.01
CA PRO A 117 -7.09 -1.61 -15.82
C PRO A 117 -7.98 -1.93 -17.03
N GLY A 118 -7.75 -3.08 -17.66
CA GLY A 118 -8.67 -3.63 -18.67
C GLY A 118 -9.60 -4.69 -18.07
N THR A 119 -10.54 -5.19 -18.86
CA THR A 119 -11.50 -6.22 -18.42
C THR A 119 -10.84 -7.47 -17.84
N SER A 120 -9.70 -7.92 -18.41
CA SER A 120 -8.96 -9.08 -17.89
C SER A 120 -8.45 -8.85 -16.46
N PHE A 121 -7.90 -7.67 -16.19
CA PHE A 121 -7.45 -7.28 -14.86
C PHE A 121 -8.61 -7.22 -13.87
N THR A 122 -9.74 -6.62 -14.28
CA THR A 122 -10.93 -6.55 -13.41
C THR A 122 -11.48 -7.95 -13.10
N LYS A 123 -11.48 -8.87 -14.08
CA LYS A 123 -11.89 -10.27 -13.88
C LYS A 123 -10.97 -10.99 -12.88
N GLU A 124 -9.67 -10.84 -13.03
CA GLU A 124 -8.68 -11.40 -12.12
C GLU A 124 -8.85 -10.83 -10.70
N LEU A 125 -9.05 -9.52 -10.59
CA LEU A 125 -9.27 -8.85 -9.31
C LEU A 125 -10.53 -9.35 -8.62
N ALA A 126 -11.65 -9.42 -9.36
CA ALA A 126 -12.91 -9.95 -8.85
C ALA A 126 -12.74 -11.40 -8.39
N THR A 127 -11.99 -12.22 -9.14
CA THR A 127 -11.70 -13.61 -8.76
C THR A 127 -10.93 -13.69 -7.44
N LEU A 128 -9.86 -12.89 -7.28
CA LEU A 128 -9.07 -12.87 -6.05
C LEU A 128 -9.87 -12.37 -4.84
N LEU A 129 -10.80 -11.42 -5.06
CA LEU A 129 -11.70 -10.89 -4.04
C LEU A 129 -12.95 -11.76 -3.82
N SER A 130 -13.09 -12.88 -4.54
CA SER A 130 -14.27 -13.76 -4.51
C SER A 130 -15.59 -13.05 -4.84
N ILE A 131 -15.53 -12.02 -5.69
CA ILE A 131 -16.70 -11.30 -6.21
C ILE A 131 -17.16 -11.99 -7.49
N ARG A 132 -18.46 -12.31 -7.58
CA ARG A 132 -19.04 -12.92 -8.78
C ARG A 132 -19.01 -11.94 -9.95
N TRP A 133 -18.42 -12.39 -11.06
CA TRP A 133 -18.42 -11.66 -12.33
C TRP A 133 -19.84 -11.56 -12.94
N ASP A 134 -20.20 -10.39 -13.44
CA ASP A 134 -21.41 -10.13 -14.24
C ASP A 134 -21.22 -8.92 -15.15
N ASP A 135 -22.30 -8.52 -15.84
CA ASP A 135 -22.29 -7.42 -16.80
C ASP A 135 -22.04 -6.06 -16.14
N ASP A 136 -22.46 -5.86 -14.89
CA ASP A 136 -22.19 -4.60 -14.17
C ASP A 136 -20.69 -4.43 -13.91
N LEU A 137 -19.98 -5.52 -13.54
CA LEU A 137 -18.52 -5.49 -13.41
C LEU A 137 -17.80 -5.36 -14.75
N ALA A 138 -18.43 -5.75 -15.86
CA ALA A 138 -17.87 -5.58 -17.19
C ALA A 138 -17.76 -4.10 -17.59
N LEU A 139 -18.59 -3.21 -17.02
CA LEU A 139 -18.57 -1.76 -17.23
C LEU A 139 -17.52 -1.01 -16.40
N VAL A 140 -16.92 -1.66 -15.39
CA VAL A 140 -15.97 -1.03 -14.46
C VAL A 140 -14.76 -0.39 -15.16
N PRO A 141 -14.11 -1.02 -16.17
CA PRO A 141 -13.03 -0.36 -16.91
C PRO A 141 -13.44 0.99 -17.53
N ASP A 142 -14.65 1.08 -18.08
CA ASP A 142 -15.17 2.31 -18.69
C ASP A 142 -15.46 3.37 -17.63
N LEU A 143 -15.96 2.97 -16.45
CA LEU A 143 -16.14 3.88 -15.30
C LEU A 143 -14.81 4.44 -14.81
N VAL A 144 -13.76 3.61 -14.71
CA VAL A 144 -12.40 4.02 -14.33
C VAL A 144 -11.84 5.02 -15.34
N ASP A 145 -11.98 4.72 -16.62
CA ASP A 145 -11.53 5.56 -17.73
C ASP A 145 -12.27 6.91 -17.77
N SER A 146 -13.58 6.90 -17.54
CA SER A 146 -14.39 8.12 -17.36
C SER A 146 -13.93 8.96 -16.16
N ALA A 147 -13.69 8.32 -15.01
CA ALA A 147 -13.22 9.02 -13.80
C ALA A 147 -11.85 9.69 -14.01
N ILE A 148 -10.94 9.03 -14.75
CA ILE A 148 -9.62 9.58 -15.07
C ILE A 148 -9.75 10.80 -15.98
N ARG A 149 -10.56 10.72 -17.04
CA ARG A 149 -10.80 11.83 -17.98
C ARG A 149 -11.66 12.95 -17.42
N SER A 150 -12.35 12.73 -16.31
CA SER A 150 -13.19 13.77 -15.69
C SER A 150 -12.37 15.02 -15.34
N GLY A 151 -13.00 16.19 -15.47
CA GLY A 151 -12.43 17.47 -15.00
C GLY A 151 -12.47 17.66 -13.47
N ARG A 152 -12.95 16.64 -12.73
CA ARG A 152 -13.01 16.66 -11.27
C ARG A 152 -11.61 16.54 -10.69
N SER A 153 -11.38 17.16 -9.53
CA SER A 153 -10.12 16.95 -8.78
C SER A 153 -9.98 15.48 -8.39
N ALA A 154 -8.76 15.03 -8.13
CA ALA A 154 -8.49 13.60 -7.94
C ALA A 154 -9.30 12.95 -6.80
N PRO A 155 -9.41 13.53 -5.58
CA PRO A 155 -10.27 12.97 -4.52
C PRO A 155 -11.74 12.83 -4.93
N PHE A 156 -12.26 13.82 -5.65
CA PHE A 156 -13.66 13.83 -6.07
C PHE A 156 -13.94 12.86 -7.21
N ALA A 157 -13.04 12.73 -8.18
CA ALA A 157 -13.14 11.71 -9.23
C ALA A 157 -13.15 10.29 -8.64
N VAL A 158 -12.37 10.07 -7.58
CA VAL A 158 -12.37 8.80 -6.84
C VAL A 158 -13.68 8.57 -6.09
N ALA A 159 -14.20 9.59 -5.41
CA ALA A 159 -15.51 9.50 -4.73
C ALA A 159 -16.63 9.17 -5.73
N ASP A 160 -16.66 9.83 -6.88
CA ASP A 160 -17.66 9.61 -7.93
C ASP A 160 -17.55 8.19 -8.52
N LEU A 161 -16.33 7.69 -8.75
CA LEU A 161 -16.09 6.31 -9.20
C LEU A 161 -16.63 5.30 -8.19
N ILE A 162 -16.27 5.45 -6.92
CA ILE A 162 -16.67 4.50 -5.88
C ILE A 162 -18.19 4.50 -5.74
N MET A 163 -18.82 5.67 -5.78
CA MET A 163 -20.27 5.80 -5.79
C MET A 163 -20.90 5.09 -6.99
N ALA A 164 -20.38 5.28 -8.20
CA ALA A 164 -20.90 4.63 -9.41
C ALA A 164 -20.81 3.10 -9.33
N ILE A 165 -19.65 2.55 -8.94
CA ILE A 165 -19.46 1.11 -8.81
C ILE A 165 -20.34 0.55 -7.69
N SER A 166 -20.38 1.19 -6.52
CA SER A 166 -21.17 0.72 -5.38
C SER A 166 -22.68 0.83 -5.60
N ALA A 167 -23.15 1.75 -6.45
CA ALA A 167 -24.55 1.84 -6.84
C ALA A 167 -24.96 0.67 -7.74
N ALA A 168 -24.10 0.26 -8.68
CA ALA A 168 -24.35 -0.89 -9.56
C ALA A 168 -24.14 -2.23 -8.84
N ARG A 169 -23.05 -2.35 -8.06
CA ARG A 169 -22.62 -3.57 -7.37
C ARG A 169 -22.23 -3.27 -5.92
N PRO A 170 -23.20 -3.28 -4.97
CA PRO A 170 -22.95 -2.95 -3.56
C PRO A 170 -21.94 -3.89 -2.87
N ASP A 171 -21.83 -5.15 -3.30
CA ASP A 171 -20.87 -6.14 -2.80
C ASP A 171 -19.43 -5.88 -3.29
N ALA A 172 -19.24 -4.98 -4.26
CA ALA A 172 -17.95 -4.67 -4.87
C ALA A 172 -17.25 -3.44 -4.27
N GLU A 173 -17.67 -2.95 -3.09
CA GLU A 173 -17.06 -1.77 -2.45
C GLU A 173 -15.53 -1.90 -2.24
N VAL A 174 -15.05 -3.09 -1.86
CA VAL A 174 -13.61 -3.38 -1.71
C VAL A 174 -12.85 -3.21 -3.03
N LEU A 175 -13.46 -3.65 -4.14
CA LEU A 175 -12.92 -3.50 -5.49
C LEU A 175 -12.94 -2.02 -5.90
N ALA A 176 -14.03 -1.31 -5.61
CA ALA A 176 -14.20 0.10 -5.92
C ALA A 176 -13.14 0.98 -5.23
N LEU A 177 -12.89 0.75 -3.92
CA LEU A 177 -11.86 1.46 -3.16
C LEU A 177 -10.46 1.22 -3.75
N GLY A 178 -10.13 -0.03 -4.09
CA GLY A 178 -8.86 -0.37 -4.73
C GLY A 178 -8.67 0.27 -6.11
N LEU A 179 -9.72 0.29 -6.94
CA LEU A 179 -9.69 0.99 -8.24
C LEU A 179 -9.65 2.51 -8.09
N GLY A 180 -10.22 3.05 -7.01
CA GLY A 180 -10.09 4.46 -6.64
C GLY A 180 -8.62 4.88 -6.48
N GLU A 181 -7.79 4.03 -5.86
CA GLU A 181 -6.35 4.29 -5.71
C GLU A 181 -5.63 4.30 -7.06
N MET A 182 -6.10 3.51 -8.03
CA MET A 182 -5.60 3.56 -9.41
C MET A 182 -5.98 4.87 -10.12
N VAL A 183 -7.23 5.31 -10.01
CA VAL A 183 -7.67 6.60 -10.56
C VAL A 183 -6.88 7.75 -9.95
N LEU A 184 -6.66 7.71 -8.63
CA LEU A 184 -5.85 8.68 -7.92
C LEU A 184 -4.44 8.75 -8.52
N ALA A 185 -3.78 7.60 -8.68
CA ALA A 185 -2.44 7.51 -9.25
C ALA A 185 -2.38 8.06 -10.69
N GLN A 186 -3.34 7.71 -11.54
CA GLN A 186 -3.39 8.20 -12.92
C GLN A 186 -3.58 9.72 -12.98
N LYS A 187 -4.50 10.27 -12.18
CA LYS A 187 -4.75 11.72 -12.15
C LYS A 187 -3.58 12.52 -11.57
N LEU A 188 -2.76 11.91 -10.72
CA LEU A 188 -1.54 12.50 -10.14
C LEU A 188 -0.27 12.18 -10.95
N ASN A 189 -0.40 11.45 -12.06
CA ASN A 189 0.72 11.00 -12.88
C ASN A 189 1.79 10.22 -12.07
N TRP A 190 1.32 9.34 -11.19
CA TRP A 190 2.13 8.36 -10.48
C TRP A 190 2.22 7.07 -11.29
N SER A 191 3.41 6.47 -11.34
CA SER A 191 3.65 5.22 -12.09
C SER A 191 2.88 4.03 -11.53
N GLN A 192 2.66 4.02 -10.22
CA GLN A 192 1.99 2.96 -9.48
C GLN A 192 1.09 3.54 -8.38
N PRO A 193 -0.03 2.89 -8.07
CA PRO A 193 -0.90 3.28 -6.96
C PRO A 193 -0.20 3.24 -5.60
N VAL A 194 -0.74 4.03 -4.67
CA VAL A 194 -0.39 3.97 -3.25
C VAL A 194 -1.67 3.60 -2.50
N PRO A 195 -1.67 2.50 -1.73
CA PRO A 195 -2.84 2.15 -0.94
C PRO A 195 -3.05 3.13 0.22
N LEU A 196 -4.11 3.93 0.14
CA LEU A 196 -4.45 5.01 1.08
C LEU A 196 -5.90 4.90 1.57
N LEU A 197 -6.82 4.52 0.70
CA LEU A 197 -8.25 4.58 0.96
C LEU A 197 -8.78 3.29 1.56
N LEU A 198 -8.35 2.16 1.00
CA LEU A 198 -8.82 0.86 1.47
C LEU A 198 -8.47 0.61 2.95
N PRO A 199 -7.25 0.93 3.44
CA PRO A 199 -6.94 0.83 4.88
C PRO A 199 -7.83 1.72 5.77
N GLU A 200 -8.26 2.87 5.26
CA GLU A 200 -9.02 3.86 6.03
C GLU A 200 -10.53 3.62 6.04
N ARG A 201 -11.04 2.59 5.35
CA ARG A 201 -12.49 2.33 5.24
C ARG A 201 -13.22 2.21 6.58
N PHE A 202 -12.53 1.75 7.62
CA PHE A 202 -13.08 1.67 8.99
C PHE A 202 -12.61 2.80 9.92
N GLY A 203 -11.80 3.73 9.40
CA GLY A 203 -11.21 4.89 10.08
C GLY A 203 -12.22 5.98 10.45
N PRO A 204 -11.73 7.06 11.09
CA PRO A 204 -12.57 8.13 11.61
C PRO A 204 -13.25 8.96 10.51
N ALA A 205 -12.61 9.13 9.35
CA ALA A 205 -13.14 9.86 8.20
C ALA A 205 -14.55 9.40 7.75
N PHE A 206 -14.83 8.09 7.85
CA PHE A 206 -16.13 7.53 7.48
C PHE A 206 -17.15 7.49 8.63
N ARG A 207 -16.85 7.99 9.83
CA ARG A 207 -17.83 7.96 10.95
C ARG A 207 -18.90 9.02 10.75
N THR A 208 -20.16 8.63 10.92
CA THR A 208 -21.29 9.58 10.90
C THR A 208 -21.25 10.52 12.11
N ILE A 209 -21.80 11.72 11.94
CA ILE A 209 -22.01 12.68 13.03
C ILE A 209 -22.91 12.01 14.08
N GLY A 210 -22.43 11.91 15.32
CA GLY A 210 -23.10 11.19 16.41
C GLY A 210 -22.69 9.72 16.60
N GLY A 211 -21.77 9.19 15.77
CA GLY A 211 -21.10 7.90 16.00
C GLY A 211 -21.95 6.65 15.77
N ARG A 212 -23.16 6.77 15.24
CA ARG A 212 -24.14 5.66 15.08
C ARG A 212 -24.05 4.91 13.75
N GLY A 213 -22.95 5.06 13.01
CA GLY A 213 -22.80 4.42 11.71
C GLY A 213 -21.62 4.96 10.91
N ARG A 214 -21.52 4.51 9.67
CA ARG A 214 -20.52 4.99 8.72
C ARG A 214 -21.18 5.58 7.49
N VAL A 215 -20.58 6.65 6.97
CA VAL A 215 -20.95 7.30 5.72
C VAL A 215 -20.74 6.29 4.59
N LYS A 216 -21.75 6.10 3.76
CA LYS A 216 -21.74 5.18 2.62
C LYS A 216 -21.61 5.91 1.29
N PRO A 217 -21.15 5.22 0.23
CA PRO A 217 -21.22 5.75 -1.13
C PRO A 217 -22.65 6.20 -1.47
N GLY A 218 -22.80 7.39 -2.04
CA GLY A 218 -24.08 8.01 -2.38
C GLY A 218 -24.64 8.97 -1.32
N GLU A 219 -24.07 9.02 -0.12
CA GLU A 219 -24.41 10.04 0.89
C GLU A 219 -23.68 11.36 0.60
N SER A 220 -24.30 12.50 0.91
CA SER A 220 -23.72 13.84 0.66
C SER A 220 -22.39 14.07 1.39
N ALA A 221 -22.16 13.40 2.52
CA ALA A 221 -20.91 13.49 3.27
C ALA A 221 -19.78 12.61 2.71
N TYR A 222 -20.04 11.78 1.68
CA TYR A 222 -19.09 10.77 1.22
C TYR A 222 -17.86 11.38 0.54
N SER A 223 -18.03 12.40 -0.29
CA SER A 223 -16.92 13.11 -0.93
C SER A 223 -15.98 13.76 0.09
N LYS A 224 -16.55 14.38 1.13
CA LYS A 224 -15.78 14.85 2.30
C LYS A 224 -15.05 13.71 3.01
N ALA A 225 -15.72 12.59 3.26
CA ALA A 225 -15.11 11.43 3.91
C ALA A 225 -13.93 10.86 3.11
N ILE A 226 -14.02 10.83 1.77
CA ILE A 226 -12.90 10.43 0.89
C ILE A 226 -11.72 11.39 1.04
N CYS A 227 -11.96 12.71 1.05
CA CYS A 227 -10.88 13.68 1.24
C CYS A 227 -10.19 13.50 2.60
N MET A 228 -10.97 13.32 3.67
CA MET A 228 -10.41 13.07 5.00
C MET A 228 -9.67 11.73 5.09
N ALA A 229 -10.19 10.67 4.46
CA ALA A 229 -9.52 9.37 4.40
C ALA A 229 -8.18 9.43 3.66
N ILE A 230 -8.07 10.27 2.62
CA ILE A 230 -6.78 10.53 1.95
C ILE A 230 -5.79 11.18 2.91
N VAL A 231 -6.22 12.12 3.75
CA VAL A 231 -5.36 12.77 4.74
C VAL A 231 -4.88 11.76 5.79
N ASP A 232 -5.81 11.02 6.41
CA ASP A 232 -5.51 10.01 7.42
C ASP A 232 -4.57 8.93 6.86
N GLY A 233 -4.89 8.41 5.67
CA GLY A 233 -4.11 7.41 4.97
C GLY A 233 -2.71 7.91 4.59
N ALA A 234 -2.59 9.16 4.11
CA ALA A 234 -1.31 9.78 3.80
C ALA A 234 -0.42 9.96 5.03
N GLU A 235 -0.99 10.36 6.18
CA GLU A 235 -0.22 10.49 7.41
C GLU A 235 0.37 9.14 7.86
N LEU A 236 -0.45 8.09 7.85
CA LEU A 236 0.01 6.73 8.19
C LEU A 236 1.03 6.20 7.18
N ALA A 237 0.85 6.52 5.90
CA ALA A 237 1.77 6.13 4.84
C ALA A 237 3.13 6.84 4.98
N LEU A 238 3.17 8.14 5.22
CA LEU A 238 4.41 8.91 5.45
C LEU A 238 5.14 8.45 6.72
N ARG A 239 4.41 8.15 7.79
CA ARG A 239 5.01 7.59 9.01
C ARG A 239 5.66 6.24 8.75
N SER A 240 4.95 5.36 8.03
CA SER A 240 5.50 4.05 7.62
C SER A 240 6.71 4.20 6.70
N ALA A 241 6.73 5.21 5.83
CA ALA A 241 7.86 5.51 4.96
C ALA A 241 9.11 5.89 5.79
N ALA A 242 8.95 6.74 6.81
CA ALA A 242 10.07 7.17 7.67
C ALA A 242 10.69 5.99 8.46
N GLU A 243 9.84 5.05 8.91
CA GLU A 243 10.31 3.83 9.56
C GLU A 243 11.10 2.92 8.60
N ILE A 244 10.61 2.74 7.36
CA ILE A 244 11.28 1.93 6.34
C ILE A 244 12.59 2.58 5.90
N ASP A 245 12.61 3.89 5.66
CA ASP A 245 13.78 4.64 5.21
C ASP A 245 14.99 4.47 6.14
N ARG A 246 14.76 4.62 7.45
CA ARG A 246 15.78 4.42 8.48
C ARG A 246 16.39 3.02 8.42
N ARG A 247 15.56 1.99 8.22
CA ARG A 247 16.00 0.60 8.15
C ARG A 247 16.64 0.26 6.81
N ALA A 248 16.11 0.78 5.72
CA ALA A 248 16.66 0.62 4.38
C ALA A 248 18.05 1.25 4.27
N SER A 249 18.26 2.43 4.84
CA SER A 249 19.57 3.08 4.91
C SER A 249 20.59 2.22 5.66
N ARG A 250 20.17 1.59 6.77
CA ARG A 250 20.99 0.64 7.51
C ARG A 250 21.29 -0.60 6.67
N LEU A 251 20.28 -1.19 6.03
CA LEU A 251 20.45 -2.34 5.13
C LEU A 251 21.45 -2.03 4.00
N LEU A 252 21.33 -0.89 3.34
CA LEU A 252 22.23 -0.48 2.26
C LEU A 252 23.66 -0.25 2.75
N ALA A 253 23.84 0.35 3.93
CA ALA A 253 25.17 0.52 4.54
C ALA A 253 25.83 -0.81 4.91
N ILE A 254 25.04 -1.82 5.27
CA ILE A 254 25.52 -3.16 5.64
C ILE A 254 25.68 -4.06 4.43
N ALA A 255 24.90 -3.85 3.37
CA ALA A 255 24.97 -4.62 2.12
C ALA A 255 26.41 -4.71 1.60
N ALA A 256 27.16 -3.61 1.62
CA ALA A 256 28.57 -3.57 1.22
C ALA A 256 29.51 -4.41 2.12
N LYS A 257 29.12 -4.70 3.37
CA LYS A 257 29.89 -5.50 4.33
C LYS A 257 29.56 -6.99 4.23
N VAL A 258 28.46 -7.35 3.60
CA VAL A 258 28.04 -8.74 3.43
C VAL A 258 28.78 -9.36 2.24
N ARG A 259 29.70 -10.29 2.53
CA ARG A 259 30.49 -11.01 1.51
C ARG A 259 29.79 -12.26 0.97
N THR A 260 28.53 -12.49 1.32
CA THR A 260 27.77 -13.66 0.86
C THR A 260 27.47 -13.51 -0.63
N ARG A 261 28.10 -14.35 -1.46
CA ARG A 261 27.81 -14.43 -2.89
C ARG A 261 26.34 -14.79 -3.09
N GLY A 262 25.61 -14.02 -3.91
CA GLY A 262 24.18 -14.20 -4.15
C GLY A 262 23.26 -13.51 -3.14
N ALA A 263 23.76 -12.62 -2.28
CA ALA A 263 22.93 -11.82 -1.37
C ALA A 263 22.12 -10.72 -2.07
N GLU A 264 22.58 -10.24 -3.24
CA GLU A 264 21.95 -9.11 -3.94
C GLU A 264 20.45 -9.33 -4.25
N PRO A 265 19.99 -10.48 -4.78
CA PRO A 265 18.57 -10.74 -4.97
C PRO A 265 17.76 -10.65 -3.67
N VAL A 266 18.31 -11.11 -2.54
CA VAL A 266 17.63 -11.03 -1.23
C VAL A 266 17.52 -9.59 -0.75
N ILE A 267 18.59 -8.79 -0.90
CA ILE A 267 18.57 -7.36 -0.56
C ILE A 267 17.56 -6.61 -1.43
N ARG A 268 17.54 -6.91 -2.75
CA ARG A 268 16.57 -6.33 -3.67
C ARG A 268 15.13 -6.68 -3.28
N ARG A 269 14.87 -7.93 -2.86
CA ARG A 269 13.55 -8.32 -2.36
C ARG A 269 13.17 -7.60 -1.07
N LEU A 270 14.08 -7.46 -0.11
CA LEU A 270 13.85 -6.70 1.13
C LEU A 270 13.51 -5.22 0.87
N LEU A 271 14.01 -4.65 -0.23
CA LEU A 271 13.70 -3.28 -0.65
C LEU A 271 12.39 -3.18 -1.47
N ASN A 272 11.84 -4.29 -1.97
CA ASN A 272 10.65 -4.32 -2.83
C ASN A 272 9.42 -5.01 -2.22
N GLU A 273 9.60 -5.84 -1.20
CA GLU A 273 8.54 -6.63 -0.56
C GLU A 273 8.46 -6.27 0.93
N ASP A 274 7.26 -6.30 1.51
CA ASP A 274 7.06 -6.06 2.95
C ASP A 274 7.89 -7.05 3.79
N ALA A 275 8.01 -8.27 3.29
CA ALA A 275 8.64 -9.37 3.99
C ALA A 275 9.17 -10.45 3.04
N VAL A 276 10.23 -11.13 3.48
CA VAL A 276 10.93 -12.19 2.76
C VAL A 276 11.11 -13.40 3.68
N SER A 277 10.81 -14.59 3.17
CA SER A 277 11.04 -15.85 3.89
C SER A 277 12.54 -16.16 4.01
N ALA A 278 12.96 -16.71 5.15
CA ALA A 278 14.34 -17.11 5.43
C ALA A 278 14.89 -18.14 4.43
N SER A 279 14.00 -18.90 3.77
CA SER A 279 14.40 -19.84 2.71
C SER A 279 14.99 -19.14 1.50
N ALA A 280 14.73 -17.83 1.33
CA ALA A 280 15.10 -17.03 0.17
C ALA A 280 14.72 -17.73 -1.15
N ALA A 281 13.56 -18.39 -1.20
CA ALA A 281 13.12 -19.10 -2.39
C ALA A 281 13.21 -18.20 -3.64
N GLY A 282 13.82 -18.72 -4.71
CA GLY A 282 14.14 -17.98 -5.94
C GLY A 282 15.50 -17.28 -5.96
N ALA A 283 16.22 -17.20 -4.82
CA ALA A 283 17.63 -16.81 -4.81
C ALA A 283 18.53 -18.03 -5.07
N SER A 284 19.66 -17.83 -5.74
CA SER A 284 20.69 -18.86 -5.97
C SER A 284 21.57 -19.08 -4.73
N LEU A 285 20.94 -19.24 -3.56
CA LEU A 285 21.58 -19.47 -2.27
C LEU A 285 21.25 -20.87 -1.74
N SER A 286 22.24 -21.53 -1.13
CA SER A 286 21.97 -22.71 -0.32
C SER A 286 21.21 -22.30 0.95
N ARG A 287 20.46 -23.24 1.54
CA ARG A 287 19.73 -23.01 2.81
C ARG A 287 20.65 -22.49 3.92
N TRP A 288 21.88 -23.01 4.01
CA TRP A 288 22.87 -22.55 4.98
C TRP A 288 23.33 -21.11 4.71
N ALA A 289 23.61 -20.78 3.43
CA ALA A 289 24.02 -19.42 3.05
C ALA A 289 22.90 -18.39 3.28
N ALA A 290 21.65 -18.75 3.00
CA ALA A 290 20.47 -17.91 3.27
C ALA A 290 20.29 -17.65 4.77
N ASN A 291 20.28 -18.70 5.61
CA ASN A 291 20.19 -18.54 7.06
C ASN A 291 21.31 -17.65 7.61
N ARG A 292 22.55 -17.88 7.18
CA ARG A 292 23.70 -17.09 7.62
C ARG A 292 23.62 -15.63 7.19
N LEU A 293 23.06 -15.37 6.01
CA LEU A 293 22.79 -14.01 5.52
C LEU A 293 21.78 -13.30 6.43
N PHE A 294 20.61 -13.91 6.67
CA PHE A 294 19.58 -13.32 7.52
C PHE A 294 20.05 -13.10 8.96
N GLU A 295 20.75 -14.07 9.57
CA GLU A 295 21.36 -13.89 10.90
C GLU A 295 22.32 -12.70 10.97
N ARG A 296 23.14 -12.50 9.93
CA ARG A 296 24.06 -11.35 9.90
C ARG A 296 23.30 -10.05 9.74
N LEU A 297 22.34 -9.98 8.83
CA LEU A 297 21.53 -8.79 8.62
C LEU A 297 20.72 -8.41 9.87
N GLU A 298 20.12 -9.40 10.55
CA GLU A 298 19.41 -9.24 11.82
C GLU A 298 20.36 -8.81 12.94
N GLY A 299 21.53 -9.43 13.07
CA GLY A 299 22.54 -9.07 14.08
C GLY A 299 23.11 -7.66 13.89
N PHE A 300 23.07 -7.13 12.67
CA PHE A 300 23.36 -5.72 12.40
C PHE A 300 22.11 -4.83 12.47
N GLU A 301 20.95 -5.34 12.90
CA GLU A 301 19.64 -4.67 12.97
C GLU A 301 19.21 -3.99 11.65
N ALA A 302 19.66 -4.53 10.51
CA ALA A 302 19.24 -4.07 9.18
C ALA A 302 17.80 -4.48 8.85
N ILE A 303 17.39 -5.62 9.40
CA ILE A 303 16.08 -6.25 9.23
C ILE A 303 15.58 -6.72 10.59
N ARG A 304 14.31 -7.05 10.68
CA ARG A 304 13.70 -7.68 11.85
C ARG A 304 12.97 -8.96 11.47
N GLU A 305 12.96 -9.91 12.39
CA GLU A 305 12.11 -11.08 12.33
C GLU A 305 10.65 -10.66 12.60
N LEU A 306 9.71 -11.19 11.81
CA LEU A 306 8.29 -10.78 11.81
C LEU A 306 7.32 -11.90 12.21
N SER A 307 7.78 -13.16 12.24
CA SER A 307 6.91 -14.32 12.42
C SER A 307 6.87 -14.88 13.84
N GLY A 308 7.79 -14.47 14.73
CA GLY A 308 7.83 -14.89 16.13
C GLY A 308 8.09 -16.39 16.35
N ARG A 309 8.63 -17.10 15.36
CA ARG A 309 8.79 -18.57 15.36
C ARG A 309 10.21 -19.03 15.07
N SER A 310 10.52 -20.26 15.49
CA SER A 310 11.86 -20.88 15.32
C SER A 310 12.09 -21.47 13.91
N SER A 311 11.02 -21.83 13.20
CA SER A 311 11.04 -22.37 11.83
C SER A 311 10.26 -21.46 10.88
N PHE A 312 10.50 -21.56 9.57
CA PHE A 312 9.82 -20.72 8.55
C PHE A 312 9.88 -19.21 8.85
N ARG A 313 11.01 -18.74 9.38
CA ARG A 313 11.20 -17.35 9.78
C ARG A 313 10.95 -16.41 8.61
N ILE A 314 10.32 -15.29 8.90
CA ILE A 314 10.05 -14.22 7.93
C ILE A 314 10.74 -12.95 8.42
N PHE A 315 11.38 -12.23 7.51
CA PHE A 315 12.10 -11.01 7.81
C PHE A 315 11.61 -9.85 6.95
N GLY A 316 11.69 -8.63 7.48
CA GLY A 316 11.41 -7.42 6.72
C GLY A 316 12.16 -6.22 7.28
N LEU A 317 11.92 -5.06 6.67
CA LEU A 317 12.35 -3.76 7.19
C LEU A 317 11.44 -3.37 8.36
#